data_AF-A0A535G3C1-F1
#
_entry.id   AF-A0A535G3C1-F1
#
_cell.length_a   1.000
_cell.length_b   1.000
_cell.length_c   1.000
_cell.angle_alpha   90.00
_cell.angle_beta   90.00
_cell.angle_gamma   90.00
#
_symmetry.space_group_name_H-M   'P 1'
#
loop_
_entity.id
_entity.type
_entity.pdbx_description
1 polymer ?
#
loop_
_entity_poly.entity_id
_entity_poly.type
_entity_poly.pdbx_seq_one_letter_code
_entity_poly.pdbx_strand_id
1 'polypeptide(L)'
;MEELSSLHREPDWLRARRLTSFGIYEGMAIPDTKRQEDWRQVELKGLNLETYAPFQLPNGTAPLGALENVGATLRQRGTSPAVVSIAPELTQEGVIFMPLAEAARDHPELVQRYLFTGVKPEQ
;
A
#
# COMPACT_ATOMS: atom_id res chain seq x y z
N MET A 1 3.25 -12.55 4.76
CA MET A 1 2.18 -12.15 3.82
C MET A 1 0.79 -12.51 4.30
N GLU A 2 0.56 -13.71 4.81
CA GLU A 2 -0.78 -14.15 5.27
C GLU A 2 -1.32 -13.31 6.43
N GLU A 3 -0.47 -12.93 7.38
CA GLU A 3 -0.83 -12.08 8.52
C GLU A 3 -1.35 -10.70 8.08
N LEU A 4 -0.72 -10.08 7.07
CA LEU A 4 -1.17 -8.82 6.49
C LEU A 4 -2.53 -8.95 5.79
N SER A 5 -2.73 -10.07 5.09
CA SER A 5 -3.98 -10.38 4.40
C SER A 5 -5.13 -10.56 5.40
N SER A 6 -4.85 -11.30 6.50
CA SER A 6 -5.78 -11.51 7.60
C SER A 6 -6.13 -10.21 8.32
N LEU A 7 -5.14 -9.37 8.63
CA LEU A 7 -5.35 -8.07 9.28
C LEU A 7 -6.33 -7.19 8.48
N HIS A 8 -6.17 -7.17 7.17
CA HIS A 8 -7.00 -6.38 6.28
C HIS A 8 -8.25 -7.11 5.79
N ARG A 9 -8.53 -8.34 6.26
CA ARG A 9 -9.65 -9.15 5.78
C ARG A 9 -9.72 -9.18 4.24
N GLU A 10 -8.58 -9.31 3.57
CA GLU A 10 -8.51 -9.19 2.12
C GLU A 10 -9.40 -10.25 1.44
N PRO A 11 -10.07 -9.92 0.32
CA PRO A 11 -10.77 -10.92 -0.47
C PRO A 11 -9.76 -11.89 -1.12
N ASP A 12 -10.20 -13.12 -1.38
CA ASP A 12 -9.33 -14.21 -1.86
C ASP A 12 -8.56 -13.85 -3.13
N TRP A 13 -9.19 -13.12 -4.06
CA TRP A 13 -8.55 -12.69 -5.30
C TRP A 13 -7.36 -11.75 -5.06
N LEU A 14 -7.45 -10.87 -4.05
CA LEU A 14 -6.38 -9.93 -3.72
C LEU A 14 -5.26 -10.64 -2.96
N ARG A 15 -5.61 -11.56 -2.07
CA ARG A 15 -4.66 -12.45 -1.39
C ARG A 15 -3.85 -13.26 -2.40
N ALA A 16 -4.50 -13.89 -3.37
CA ALA A 16 -3.83 -14.69 -4.40
C ALA A 16 -2.83 -13.86 -5.23
N ARG A 17 -3.21 -12.63 -5.60
CA ARG A 17 -2.30 -11.69 -6.27
C ARG A 17 -1.10 -11.33 -5.40
N ARG A 18 -1.32 -11.01 -4.13
CA ARG A 18 -0.26 -10.68 -3.17
C ARG A 18 0.75 -11.83 -3.04
N LEU A 19 0.29 -13.07 -2.93
CA LEU A 19 1.16 -14.26 -2.86
C LEU A 19 1.96 -14.45 -4.16
N THR A 20 1.32 -14.24 -5.31
CA THR A 20 2.00 -14.30 -6.61
C THR A 20 3.12 -13.27 -6.71
N SER A 21 2.85 -12.00 -6.40
CA SER A 21 3.88 -10.95 -6.39
C SER A 21 5.00 -11.23 -5.39
N PHE A 22 4.68 -11.79 -4.23
CA PHE A 22 5.69 -12.17 -3.25
C PHE A 22 6.61 -13.28 -3.77
N GLY A 23 6.07 -14.31 -4.43
CA GLY A 23 6.87 -15.36 -5.05
C GLY A 23 7.78 -14.84 -6.17
N ILE A 24 7.32 -13.85 -6.96
CA ILE A 24 8.16 -13.17 -7.94
C ILE A 24 9.32 -12.45 -7.24
N TYR A 25 9.04 -11.68 -6.20
CA TYR A 25 10.04 -10.97 -5.40
C TYR A 25 11.08 -11.92 -4.80
N GLU A 26 10.67 -13.06 -4.23
CA GLU A 26 11.60 -14.05 -3.65
C GLU A 26 12.57 -14.64 -4.69
N GLY A 27 12.18 -14.66 -5.97
CA GLY A 27 13.04 -15.09 -7.07
C GLY A 27 13.96 -13.99 -7.62
N MET A 28 13.80 -12.73 -7.21
CA MET A 28 14.62 -11.62 -7.70
C MET A 28 15.97 -11.57 -6.99
N ALA A 29 17.03 -11.35 -7.76
CA ALA A 29 18.34 -11.08 -7.19
C ALA A 29 18.37 -9.69 -6.53
N ILE A 30 19.05 -9.57 -5.39
CA ILE A 30 19.34 -8.28 -4.79
C ILE A 30 20.14 -7.45 -5.81
N PRO A 31 19.75 -6.20 -6.09
CA PRO A 31 20.45 -5.36 -7.06
C PRO A 31 21.89 -5.07 -6.62
N ASP A 32 22.82 -5.17 -7.56
CA ASP A 32 24.21 -4.76 -7.35
C ASP A 32 24.32 -3.24 -7.54
N THR A 33 24.38 -2.52 -6.42
CA THR A 33 24.46 -1.05 -6.41
C THR A 33 25.74 -0.48 -7.00
N LYS A 34 26.75 -1.30 -7.32
CA LYS A 34 27.98 -0.85 -7.99
C LYS A 34 27.94 -1.09 -9.49
N ARG A 35 27.35 -2.21 -9.91
CA ARG A 35 27.39 -2.68 -11.30
C ARG A 35 26.18 -2.26 -12.12
N GLN A 36 25.02 -2.13 -11.50
CA GLN A 36 23.78 -1.77 -12.19
C GLN A 36 23.62 -0.25 -12.20
N GLU A 37 23.49 0.33 -13.40
CA GLU A 37 23.45 1.78 -13.60
C GLU A 37 22.31 2.45 -12.81
N ASP A 38 21.13 1.85 -12.83
CA ASP A 38 19.94 2.32 -12.12
C ASP A 38 20.10 2.34 -10.58
N TRP A 39 21.06 1.58 -10.05
CA TRP A 39 21.27 1.41 -8.61
C TRP A 39 22.52 2.12 -8.07
N ARG A 40 23.30 2.80 -8.93
CA ARG A 40 24.57 3.45 -8.54
C ARG A 40 24.41 4.54 -7.48
N GLN A 41 23.24 5.17 -7.42
CA GLN A 41 22.95 6.26 -6.49
C GLN A 41 22.26 5.77 -5.19
N VAL A 42 22.01 4.47 -5.05
CA VAL A 42 21.28 3.90 -3.92
C VAL A 42 22.25 3.26 -2.92
N GLU A 43 22.29 3.78 -1.70
CA GLU A 43 23.05 3.20 -0.59
C GLU A 43 22.15 2.34 0.31
N LEU A 44 22.38 1.01 0.33
CA LEU A 44 21.59 0.07 1.12
C LEU A 44 22.23 -0.34 2.46
N LYS A 45 23.42 0.18 2.80
CA LYS A 45 24.18 -0.26 3.99
C LYS A 45 23.44 -0.08 5.33
N GLY A 46 22.52 0.87 5.41
CA GLY A 46 21.72 1.14 6.62
C GLY A 46 20.45 0.30 6.76
N LEU A 47 20.09 -0.50 5.74
CA LEU A 47 18.86 -1.28 5.73
C LEU A 47 19.13 -2.69 6.26
N ASN A 48 18.68 -2.98 7.48
CA ASN A 48 18.71 -4.33 8.06
C ASN A 48 17.31 -4.95 8.06
N LEU A 49 17.05 -5.82 7.09
CA LEU A 49 15.76 -6.50 6.94
C LEU A 49 15.52 -7.58 8.00
N GLU A 50 16.56 -8.19 8.57
CA GLU A 50 16.42 -9.21 9.62
C GLU A 50 15.81 -8.65 10.90
N THR A 51 16.06 -7.37 11.17
CA THR A 51 15.52 -6.67 12.35
C THR A 51 14.21 -5.94 12.08
N TYR A 52 13.69 -6.01 10.85
CA TYR A 52 12.50 -5.28 10.47
C TYR A 52 11.24 -5.94 11.06
N ALA A 53 10.50 -5.18 11.88
CA ALA A 53 9.20 -5.58 12.40
C ALA A 53 8.09 -5.00 11.49
N PRO A 54 7.30 -5.83 10.78
CA PRO A 54 6.32 -5.36 9.81
C PRO A 54 5.12 -4.64 10.46
N PHE A 55 4.80 -4.98 11.71
CA PHE A 55 3.69 -4.40 12.46
C PHE A 55 4.23 -3.67 13.67
N GLN A 56 4.35 -2.35 13.54
CA GLN A 56 4.68 -1.48 14.66
C GLN A 56 3.55 -0.50 14.88
N LEU A 57 3.11 -0.41 16.14
CA LEU A 57 2.24 0.70 16.54
C LEU A 57 3.00 2.00 16.27
N PRO A 58 2.33 3.01 15.71
CA PRO A 58 3.01 4.27 15.43
C PRO A 58 3.58 4.86 16.71
N ASN A 59 4.90 4.99 16.77
CA ASN A 59 5.62 5.48 17.96
C ASN A 59 6.11 6.93 17.81
N GLY A 60 5.83 7.58 16.68
CA GLY A 60 6.17 8.98 16.44
C GLY A 60 5.02 9.94 16.72
N THR A 61 5.32 11.23 16.62
CA THR A 61 4.34 12.34 16.60
C THR A 61 4.54 13.24 15.39
N ALA A 62 5.07 12.68 14.28
CA ALA A 62 5.25 13.40 13.01
C ALA A 62 4.05 14.33 12.74
N PRO A 63 4.29 15.66 12.69
CA PRO A 63 3.20 16.62 12.56
C PRO A 63 2.49 16.35 11.24
N LEU A 64 1.19 16.12 11.34
CA LEU A 64 0.36 15.97 10.16
C LEU A 64 -0.14 17.36 9.79
N GLY A 65 0.35 17.89 8.67
CA GLY A 65 -0.18 19.12 8.11
C GLY A 65 -1.69 19.00 7.89
N ALA A 66 -2.41 20.09 8.12
CA ALA A 66 -3.74 20.23 7.55
C ALA A 66 -3.59 20.38 6.04
N LEU A 67 -4.30 19.55 5.28
CA LEU A 67 -4.49 19.82 3.87
C LEU A 67 -5.65 20.81 3.78
N GLU A 68 -5.36 22.02 3.30
CA GLU A 68 -6.36 23.07 3.14
C GLU A 68 -6.98 22.99 1.74
N ASN A 69 -8.23 23.42 1.60
CA ASN A 69 -8.96 23.47 0.32
C ASN A 69 -9.06 22.12 -0.42
N VAL A 70 -9.24 21.02 0.32
CA VAL A 70 -9.43 19.67 -0.24
C VAL A 70 -10.82 19.14 0.05
N GLY A 71 -11.41 18.44 -0.93
CA GLY A 71 -12.73 17.82 -0.79
C GLY A 71 -12.72 16.48 -0.04
N ALA A 72 -11.57 15.83 0.08
CA ALA A 72 -11.41 14.60 0.86
C ALA A 72 -9.97 14.43 1.37
N THR A 73 -9.81 13.70 2.47
CA THR A 73 -8.52 13.35 3.06
C THR A 73 -8.51 11.90 3.52
N LEU A 74 -7.45 11.17 3.19
CA LEU A 74 -7.15 9.85 3.75
C LEU A 74 -5.83 9.96 4.49
N ARG A 75 -5.85 9.61 5.78
CA ARG A 75 -4.69 9.73 6.67
C ARG A 75 -4.35 8.36 7.22
N GLN A 76 -3.21 7.80 6.79
CA GLN A 76 -2.72 6.52 7.27
C GLN A 76 -1.38 6.70 7.99
N ARG A 77 -1.23 6.05 9.15
CA ARG A 77 -0.01 6.09 9.94
C ARG A 77 0.49 4.68 10.18
N GLY A 78 1.63 4.33 9.58
CA GLY A 78 2.14 2.96 9.62
C GLY A 78 1.07 1.97 9.15
N THR A 79 0.82 0.95 9.96
CA THR A 79 -0.20 -0.09 9.71
C THR A 79 -1.52 0.17 10.43
N SER A 80 -1.73 1.36 11.03
CA SER A 80 -3.01 1.71 11.64
C SER A 80 -4.09 1.89 10.57
N PRO A 81 -5.37 1.59 10.88
CA PRO A 81 -6.49 1.91 10.01
C PRO A 81 -6.45 3.38 9.59
N ALA A 82 -6.73 3.64 8.32
CA ALA A 82 -6.73 4.98 7.80
C ALA A 82 -7.95 5.77 8.32
N VAL A 83 -7.73 7.04 8.64
CA VAL A 83 -8.80 7.99 8.97
C VAL A 83 -9.20 8.71 7.69
N VAL A 84 -10.49 8.66 7.36
CA VAL A 84 -11.04 9.24 6.14
C VAL A 84 -12.02 10.36 6.48
N SER A 85 -11.92 11.45 5.72
CA SER A 85 -12.91 12.53 5.71
C SER A 85 -13.20 12.90 4.26
N ILE A 86 -14.47 13.09 3.92
CA ILE A 86 -14.93 13.50 2.59
C ILE A 86 -16.09 14.47 2.76
N ALA A 87 -16.11 15.51 1.93
CA ALA A 87 -17.20 16.47 1.84
C ALA A 87 -18.50 15.75 1.44
N PRO A 88 -19.62 15.94 2.15
CA PRO A 88 -20.88 15.24 1.86
C PRO A 88 -21.37 15.42 0.41
N GLU A 89 -21.09 16.56 -0.19
CA GLU A 89 -21.46 16.91 -1.56
C GLU A 89 -20.82 15.94 -2.57
N LEU A 90 -19.55 15.56 -2.36
CA LEU A 90 -18.86 14.61 -3.22
C LEU A 90 -19.46 13.21 -3.13
N THR A 91 -19.84 12.78 -1.93
CA THR A 91 -20.54 11.50 -1.74
C THR A 91 -21.89 11.50 -2.46
N GLN A 92 -22.62 12.62 -2.44
CA GLN A 92 -23.89 12.78 -3.18
C GLN A 92 -23.70 12.75 -4.70
N GLU A 93 -22.56 13.23 -5.20
CA GLU A 93 -22.16 13.12 -6.60
C GLU A 93 -21.65 11.72 -7.00
N GLY A 94 -21.60 10.77 -6.06
CA GLY A 94 -21.20 9.38 -6.30
C GLY A 94 -19.69 9.13 -6.19
N VAL A 95 -18.92 10.05 -5.59
CA VAL A 95 -17.50 9.84 -5.34
C VAL A 95 -17.30 8.79 -4.25
N ILE A 96 -16.56 7.73 -4.58
CA ILE A 96 -16.12 6.70 -3.63
C ILE A 96 -14.69 7.05 -3.18
N PHE A 97 -14.54 7.41 -1.91
CA PHE A 97 -13.24 7.75 -1.31
C PHE A 97 -13.04 7.01 0.00
N MET A 98 -12.21 5.98 -0.02
CA MET A 98 -11.98 5.09 1.12
C MET A 98 -10.65 4.32 0.98
N PRO A 99 -10.18 3.63 2.03
CA PRO A 99 -8.93 2.87 1.97
C PRO A 99 -9.03 1.70 0.98
N LEU A 100 -7.96 1.44 0.22
CA LEU A 100 -7.95 0.43 -0.84
C LEU A 100 -8.34 -0.97 -0.34
N ALA A 101 -7.94 -1.34 0.88
CA ALA A 101 -8.31 -2.61 1.48
C ALA A 101 -9.82 -2.75 1.72
N GLU A 102 -10.49 -1.65 2.09
CA GLU A 102 -11.95 -1.60 2.23
C GLU A 102 -12.62 -1.60 0.86
N ALA A 103 -12.15 -0.75 -0.07
CA ALA A 103 -12.67 -0.71 -1.43
C ALA A 103 -12.59 -2.08 -2.14
N ALA A 104 -11.53 -2.86 -1.90
CA ALA A 104 -11.37 -4.19 -2.48
C ALA A 104 -12.45 -5.19 -2.01
N ARG A 105 -13.02 -4.99 -0.81
CA ARG A 105 -14.11 -5.82 -0.28
C ARG A 105 -15.47 -5.30 -0.69
N ASP A 106 -15.65 -3.98 -0.62
CA ASP A 106 -16.96 -3.34 -0.73
C ASP A 106 -17.31 -3.00 -2.20
N HIS A 107 -16.30 -2.83 -3.04
CA HIS A 107 -16.41 -2.54 -4.48
C HIS A 107 -15.44 -3.42 -5.32
N PRO A 108 -15.47 -4.76 -5.16
CA PRO A 108 -14.50 -5.66 -5.78
C PRO A 108 -14.50 -5.57 -7.32
N GLU A 109 -15.65 -5.31 -7.94
CA GLU A 109 -15.80 -5.17 -9.38
C GLU A 109 -15.04 -3.96 -9.95
N LEU A 110 -14.94 -2.87 -9.19
CA LEU A 110 -14.15 -1.70 -9.56
C LEU A 110 -12.67 -1.96 -9.31
N VAL A 111 -12.33 -2.43 -8.12
CA VAL A 111 -10.92 -2.59 -7.72
C VAL A 111 -10.24 -3.69 -8.53
N GLN A 112 -10.85 -4.87 -8.67
CA GLN A 112 -10.25 -5.99 -9.39
C GLN A 112 -10.05 -5.69 -10.88
N ARG A 113 -10.91 -4.85 -11.47
CA ARG A 113 -10.84 -4.43 -12.86
C ARG A 113 -9.64 -3.52 -13.15
N TYR A 114 -9.29 -2.62 -12.23
CA TYR A 114 -8.28 -1.58 -12.46
C TYR A 114 -6.98 -1.77 -11.68
N LEU A 115 -7.00 -2.50 -10.56
CA LEU A 115 -5.79 -2.71 -9.77
C LEU A 115 -4.78 -3.56 -10.57
N PHE A 116 -3.53 -3.09 -10.65
CA PHE A 116 -2.43 -3.69 -11.41
C PHE A 116 -2.61 -3.76 -12.94
N THR A 117 -3.41 -2.87 -13.53
CA THR A 117 -3.45 -2.72 -15.00
C THR A 117 -2.44 -1.71 -15.53
N GLY A 118 -2.09 -0.69 -14.74
CA GLY A 118 -1.09 0.33 -15.10
C GLY A 118 0.35 -0.04 -14.69
N VAL A 119 0.51 -0.87 -13.68
CA VAL A 119 1.80 -1.41 -13.22
C VAL A 119 1.61 -2.91 -13.05
N LYS A 120 2.29 -3.70 -13.88
CA LYS A 120 2.16 -5.17 -13.84
C LYS A 120 3.13 -5.77 -12.82
N PRO A 121 2.78 -6.90 -12.19
CA PRO A 121 3.65 -7.56 -11.20
C PRO A 121 5.04 -7.97 -11.73
N GLU A 122 5.14 -8.25 -13.03
CA GLU A 122 6.37 -8.71 -13.69
C GLU A 122 7.28 -7.60 -14.22
N GLN A 123 6.94 -6.33 -14.00
CA GLN A 123 7.70 -5.16 -14.49
C GLN A 123 8.52 -4.50 -13.39
#